data_AF-A0A0F9SQD6-F1
#
_entry.id   AF-A0A0F9SQD6-F1
#
_cell.length_a   1.000
_cell.length_b   1.000
_cell.length_c   1.000
_cell.angle_alpha   90.00
_cell.angle_beta   90.00
_cell.angle_gamma   90.00
#
_symmetry.space_group_name_H-M   'P 1'
#
loop_
_entity.id
_entity.type
_entity.pdbx_description
1 polymer ?
#
loop_
_entity_poly.entity_id
_entity_poly.type
_entity_poly.pdbx_seq_one_letter_code
_entity_poly.pdbx_strand_id
1 'polypeptide(L)'
;MAETVIFEPEEEYECPACNTIVKESDPKCPQCGTVFEEEEEEEQDLETPSDPVATRVAPARPEEITQSVIYDAIIATRSDLEEIQERLDGLVKAQEAIEHDISDIKNRAAIGKARTGSTSTVFADDLERGEDEEPPEVKSVMDPVEVEYEEGPEKDTSQMIKELSQLKGIGGSRAEGLVDLGIESIDDVIEVRLTSAVKKAFGGELRAKEAQKHAKRILKDRGQA
;
A
#
# COMPACT_ATOMS: atom_id res chain seq x y z
N MET A 1 43.03 -49.07 4.08
CA MET A 1 41.63 -48.69 3.86
C MET A 1 41.27 -47.82 5.03
N ALA A 2 41.24 -46.49 4.83
CA ALA A 2 40.84 -45.54 5.86
C ALA A 2 39.43 -45.10 5.51
N GLU A 3 38.45 -45.54 6.32
CA GLU A 3 37.07 -45.07 6.24
C GLU A 3 37.04 -43.65 6.80
N THR A 4 36.80 -42.67 5.93
CA THR A 4 36.45 -41.32 6.32
C THR A 4 35.02 -41.33 6.84
N VAL A 5 34.86 -41.22 8.16
CA VAL A 5 33.57 -40.92 8.79
C VAL A 5 33.23 -39.48 8.45
N ILE A 6 32.24 -39.29 7.58
CA ILE A 6 31.65 -37.99 7.28
C ILE A 6 30.76 -37.67 8.48
N PHE A 7 31.12 -36.66 9.24
CA PHE A 7 30.33 -36.14 10.36
C PHE A 7 29.40 -35.09 9.76
N GLU A 8 28.13 -35.44 9.56
CA GLU A 8 27.11 -34.46 9.18
C GLU A 8 26.89 -33.52 10.38
N PRO A 9 27.00 -32.19 10.19
CA PRO A 9 26.75 -31.26 11.28
C PRO A 9 25.27 -31.31 11.65
N GLU A 10 24.95 -31.64 12.90
CA GLU A 10 23.59 -31.51 13.43
C GLU A 10 23.18 -30.02 13.32
N GLU A 11 22.17 -29.71 12.52
CA GLU A 11 21.68 -28.34 12.34
C GLU A 11 20.84 -27.91 13.55
N GLU A 12 21.22 -26.80 14.17
CA GLU A 12 20.56 -26.21 15.33
C GLU A 12 19.72 -25.00 14.89
N TYR A 13 18.45 -24.96 15.30
CA TYR A 13 17.47 -23.95 14.88
C TYR A 13 16.99 -23.10 16.07
N GLU A 14 16.62 -21.85 15.85
CA GLU A 14 16.05 -20.98 16.90
C GLU A 14 14.53 -21.04 16.91
N CYS A 15 13.91 -21.36 18.05
CA CYS A 15 12.46 -21.38 18.19
C CYS A 15 11.86 -19.97 17.99
N PRO A 16 10.94 -19.74 17.04
CA PRO A 16 10.43 -18.41 16.73
C PRO A 16 9.53 -17.81 17.84
N ALA A 17 9.07 -18.63 18.78
CA ALA A 17 8.21 -18.18 19.88
C ALA A 17 9.01 -17.64 21.08
N CYS A 18 10.19 -18.20 21.37
CA CYS A 18 10.95 -17.88 22.58
C CYS A 18 12.47 -17.74 22.38
N ASN A 19 12.95 -17.84 21.14
CA ASN A 19 14.36 -17.73 20.72
C ASN A 19 15.30 -18.72 21.42
N THR A 20 14.79 -19.89 21.79
CA THR A 20 15.61 -20.97 22.35
C THR A 20 16.16 -21.81 21.22
N ILE A 21 17.46 -22.15 21.28
CA ILE A 21 18.09 -23.07 20.34
C ILE A 21 17.54 -24.47 20.59
N VAL A 22 17.00 -25.09 19.54
CA VAL A 22 16.41 -26.43 19.51
C VAL A 22 17.07 -27.24 18.40
N LYS A 23 17.08 -28.56 18.54
CA LYS A 23 17.56 -29.46 17.48
C LYS A 23 16.45 -29.73 16.48
N GLU A 24 16.80 -29.95 15.22
CA GLU A 24 15.83 -30.35 14.18
C GLU A 24 15.06 -31.63 14.55
N SER A 25 15.69 -32.54 15.29
CA SER A 25 15.07 -33.78 15.75
C SER A 25 14.00 -33.59 16.84
N ASP A 26 13.83 -32.38 17.40
CA ASP A 26 12.86 -32.11 18.46
C ASP A 26 11.55 -31.56 17.85
N PRO A 27 10.44 -32.33 17.81
CA PRO A 27 9.17 -31.89 17.19
C PRO A 27 8.47 -30.77 17.98
N LYS A 28 9.01 -30.39 19.14
CA LYS A 28 8.48 -29.33 19.99
C LYS A 28 9.58 -28.65 20.81
N CYS A 29 9.43 -27.36 21.03
CA CYS A 29 10.35 -26.61 21.87
C CYS A 29 10.22 -27.04 23.35
N PRO A 30 11.30 -27.46 24.03
CA PRO A 30 11.26 -27.88 25.43
C PRO A 30 11.01 -26.72 26.41
N GLN A 31 11.26 -25.47 25.99
CA GLN A 31 11.13 -24.30 26.85
C GLN A 31 9.71 -23.71 26.83
N CYS A 32 9.08 -23.58 25.65
CA CYS A 32 7.77 -22.95 25.51
C CYS A 32 6.63 -23.90 25.07
N GLY A 33 6.96 -25.10 24.60
CA GLY A 33 5.98 -26.08 24.15
C GLY A 33 5.41 -25.84 22.75
N THR A 34 5.98 -24.90 21.97
CA THR A 34 5.60 -24.70 20.56
C THR A 34 5.91 -25.95 19.75
N VAL A 35 4.92 -26.46 19.02
CA VAL A 35 5.08 -27.58 18.08
C VAL A 35 5.56 -27.00 16.75
N PHE A 36 6.60 -27.59 16.16
CA PHE A 36 7.07 -27.21 14.84
C PHE A 36 6.23 -27.96 13.79
N GLU A 37 5.69 -27.25 12.81
CA GLU A 37 5.08 -27.90 11.65
C GLU A 37 6.22 -28.45 10.79
N GLU A 38 6.42 -29.77 10.85
CA GLU A 38 7.25 -30.47 9.88
C GLU A 38 6.53 -30.34 8.53
N GLU A 39 7.12 -29.58 7.60
CA GLU A 39 6.72 -29.60 6.20
C GLU A 39 7.04 -31.01 5.69
N GLU A 40 6.05 -31.91 5.72
CA GLU A 40 6.14 -33.24 5.11
C GLU A 40 6.54 -33.06 3.64
N GLU A 41 7.82 -33.27 3.33
CA GLU A 41 8.27 -33.55 1.97
C GLU A 41 7.49 -34.78 1.48
N GLU A 42 6.52 -34.55 0.60
CA GLU A 42 5.75 -35.59 -0.09
C GLU A 42 6.68 -36.41 -1.01
N GLU A 43 7.44 -37.34 -0.43
CA GLU A 43 7.99 -38.48 -1.17
C GLU A 43 6.83 -39.39 -1.57
N GLN A 44 6.46 -39.32 -2.85
CA GLN A 44 5.46 -40.17 -3.48
C GLN A 44 5.92 -41.63 -3.52
N ASP A 45 5.63 -42.39 -2.47
CA ASP A 45 5.70 -43.84 -2.52
C ASP A 45 4.33 -44.46 -2.84
N LEU A 46 4.31 -45.12 -3.98
CA LEU A 46 3.26 -46.00 -4.48
C LEU A 46 3.07 -47.18 -3.53
N GLU A 47 1.95 -47.25 -2.80
CA GLU A 47 1.34 -48.54 -2.44
C GLU A 47 -0.14 -48.40 -2.04
N THR A 48 -0.98 -49.16 -2.73
CA THR A 48 -2.44 -49.23 -2.53
C THR A 48 -2.81 -49.87 -1.19
N PRO A 49 -3.90 -49.42 -0.56
CA PRO A 49 -4.85 -50.38 -0.03
C PRO A 49 -6.31 -50.05 -0.40
N SER A 50 -6.99 -51.11 -0.82
CA SER A 50 -8.41 -51.24 -1.12
C SER A 50 -9.33 -50.95 0.08
N ASP A 51 -10.17 -49.90 -0.07
CA ASP A 51 -11.57 -49.67 0.37
C ASP A 51 -11.94 -49.80 1.88
N PRO A 52 -12.85 -48.95 2.44
CA PRO A 52 -14.19 -48.72 1.86
C PRO A 52 -14.82 -47.31 1.99
N VAL A 53 -15.58 -46.96 0.94
CA VAL A 53 -16.85 -46.19 0.96
C VAL A 53 -16.88 -44.94 1.84
N ALA A 54 -16.25 -43.87 1.35
CA ALA A 54 -16.63 -42.50 1.70
C ALA A 54 -17.23 -41.84 0.46
N THR A 55 -18.44 -41.30 0.62
CA THR A 55 -19.18 -40.52 -0.37
C THR A 55 -18.26 -39.49 -1.04
N ARG A 56 -17.81 -39.80 -2.26
CA ARG A 56 -17.02 -38.90 -3.10
C ARG A 56 -17.95 -37.79 -3.57
N VAL A 57 -17.92 -36.65 -2.90
CA VAL A 57 -18.16 -35.38 -3.59
C VAL A 57 -17.05 -35.31 -4.63
N ALA A 58 -17.41 -35.50 -5.90
CA ALA A 58 -16.46 -35.40 -7.00
C ALA A 58 -15.69 -34.07 -6.84
N PRO A 59 -14.35 -34.09 -6.67
CA PRO A 59 -13.60 -32.85 -6.75
C PRO A 59 -13.92 -32.27 -8.12
N ALA A 60 -14.43 -31.04 -8.13
CA ALA A 60 -14.63 -30.29 -9.34
C ALA A 60 -13.35 -30.42 -10.15
N ARG A 61 -13.48 -31.07 -11.31
CA ARG A 61 -12.40 -31.27 -12.27
C ARG A 61 -11.70 -29.91 -12.40
N PRO A 62 -10.40 -29.77 -12.08
CA PRO A 62 -9.72 -28.49 -12.29
C PRO A 62 -9.94 -28.16 -13.76
N GLU A 63 -10.73 -27.12 -14.01
CA GLU A 63 -10.99 -26.65 -15.36
C GLU A 63 -9.63 -26.47 -16.00
N GLU A 64 -9.42 -27.06 -17.16
CA GLU A 64 -8.18 -26.93 -17.92
C GLU A 64 -7.87 -25.44 -18.04
N ILE A 65 -6.96 -24.94 -17.22
CA ILE A 65 -6.47 -23.57 -17.33
C ILE A 65 -5.73 -23.57 -18.67
N THR A 66 -6.42 -23.11 -19.71
CA THR A 66 -5.88 -23.13 -21.06
C THR A 66 -4.66 -22.21 -21.09
N GLN A 67 -3.62 -22.61 -21.83
CA GLN A 67 -2.40 -21.80 -21.98
C GLN A 67 -2.68 -20.35 -22.38
N SER A 68 -3.80 -20.07 -23.05
CA SER A 68 -4.27 -18.72 -23.38
C SER A 68 -4.56 -17.86 -22.15
N VAL A 69 -5.23 -18.40 -21.12
CA VAL A 69 -5.57 -17.65 -19.90
C VAL A 69 -4.31 -17.28 -19.11
N ILE A 70 -3.34 -18.20 -19.08
CA ILE A 70 -2.03 -17.94 -18.48
C ILE A 70 -1.28 -16.85 -19.26
N TYR A 71 -1.31 -16.90 -20.59
CA TYR A 71 -0.65 -15.90 -21.43
C TYR A 71 -1.25 -14.51 -21.27
N ASP A 72 -2.58 -14.39 -21.24
CA ASP A 72 -3.27 -13.11 -21.02
C ASP A 72 -2.94 -12.53 -19.63
N ALA A 73 -2.87 -13.38 -18.60
CA ALA A 73 -2.46 -12.95 -17.26
C ALA A 73 -1.00 -12.45 -17.24
N ILE A 74 -0.09 -13.09 -17.97
CA ILE A 74 1.32 -12.67 -18.08
C ILE A 74 1.45 -11.34 -18.86
N ILE A 75 0.66 -11.14 -19.92
CA ILE A 75 0.68 -9.88 -20.67
C ILE A 75 0.17 -8.74 -19.78
N ALA A 76 -0.90 -8.97 -19.04
CA ALA A 76 -1.46 -7.96 -18.14
C ALA A 76 -0.44 -7.51 -17.08
N THR A 77 0.27 -8.46 -16.44
CA THR A 77 1.30 -8.12 -15.44
C THR A 77 2.50 -7.41 -16.04
N ARG A 78 2.85 -7.68 -17.30
CA ARG A 78 3.94 -6.95 -17.98
C ARG A 78 3.58 -5.47 -18.22
N SER A 79 2.35 -5.19 -18.64
CA SER A 79 1.88 -3.81 -18.82
C SER A 79 1.93 -3.03 -17.51
N ASP A 80 1.50 -3.63 -16.40
CA ASP A 80 1.53 -2.99 -15.09
C ASP A 80 2.98 -2.72 -14.63
N LEU A 81 3.93 -3.59 -14.97
CA LEU A 81 5.35 -3.39 -14.66
C LEU A 81 5.96 -2.23 -15.44
N GLU A 82 5.58 -2.04 -16.71
CA GLU A 82 6.03 -0.90 -17.53
C GLU A 82 5.54 0.43 -16.95
N GLU A 83 4.29 0.51 -16.48
CA GLU A 83 3.77 1.72 -15.79
C GLU A 83 4.54 2.01 -14.48
N ILE A 84 4.87 0.97 -13.72
CA ILE A 84 5.68 1.13 -12.49
C ILE A 84 7.09 1.62 -12.81
N GLN A 85 7.71 1.14 -13.90
CA GLN A 85 9.03 1.58 -14.35
C GLN A 85 9.04 3.06 -14.74
N GLU A 86 8.05 3.53 -15.51
CA GLU A 86 7.96 4.96 -15.87
C GLU A 86 7.81 5.86 -14.63
N ARG A 87 7.06 5.41 -13.62
CA ARG A 87 6.93 6.13 -12.35
C ARG A 87 8.24 6.19 -11.58
N LEU A 88 9.01 5.10 -11.56
CA LEU A 88 10.34 5.06 -10.94
C LEU A 88 11.31 6.01 -11.65
N ASP A 89 11.33 6.02 -12.99
CA ASP A 89 12.17 6.94 -13.76
C ASP A 89 11.81 8.41 -13.52
N GLY A 90 10.52 8.71 -13.33
CA GLY A 90 10.06 10.04 -12.93
C GLY A 90 10.59 10.47 -11.56
N LEU A 91 10.61 9.55 -10.58
CA LEU A 91 11.15 9.83 -9.24
C LEU A 91 12.66 10.03 -9.26
N VAL A 92 13.40 9.27 -10.06
CA VAL A 92 14.86 9.44 -10.22
C VAL A 92 15.17 10.83 -10.78
N LYS A 93 14.46 11.26 -11.83
CA LYS A 93 14.63 12.62 -12.40
C LYS A 93 14.30 13.71 -11.39
N ALA A 94 13.27 13.52 -10.57
CA ALA A 94 12.93 14.45 -9.50
C ALA A 94 14.04 14.53 -8.43
N GLN A 95 14.65 13.40 -8.08
CA GLN A 95 15.78 13.37 -7.16
C GLN A 95 17.01 14.12 -7.72
N GLU A 96 17.34 13.91 -8.99
CA GLU A 96 18.45 14.64 -9.66
C GLU A 96 18.23 16.15 -9.67
N ALA A 97 16.98 16.61 -9.89
CA ALA A 97 16.64 18.03 -9.81
C ALA A 97 16.84 18.60 -8.40
N ILE A 98 16.44 17.86 -7.36
CA ILE A 98 16.65 18.26 -5.96
C ILE A 98 18.15 18.35 -5.63
N GLU A 99 18.96 17.38 -6.07
CA GLU A 99 20.41 17.38 -5.85
C GLU A 99 21.08 18.58 -6.53
N HIS A 100 20.64 18.93 -7.74
CA HIS A 100 21.08 20.14 -8.44
C HIS A 100 20.76 21.41 -7.64
N ASP A 101 19.51 21.56 -7.18
CA ASP A 101 19.09 22.73 -6.40
C ASP A 101 19.85 22.86 -5.07
N ILE A 102 20.13 21.74 -4.40
CA ILE A 102 20.95 21.71 -3.18
C ILE A 102 22.38 22.20 -3.48
N SER A 103 22.96 21.80 -4.61
CA SER A 103 24.27 22.26 -5.06
C SER A 103 24.29 23.77 -5.29
N ASP A 104 23.26 24.31 -5.96
CA ASP A 104 23.11 25.74 -6.21
C ASP A 104 22.98 26.56 -4.92
N ILE A 105 22.19 26.06 -3.95
CA ILE A 105 22.05 26.70 -2.63
C ILE A 105 23.40 26.71 -1.91
N LYS A 106 24.16 25.61 -1.93
CA LYS A 106 25.50 25.54 -1.31
C LYS A 106 26.47 26.54 -1.96
N ASN A 107 26.46 26.66 -3.29
CA ASN A 107 27.29 27.61 -4.03
C ASN A 107 26.94 29.07 -3.68
N ARG A 108 25.64 29.40 -3.61
CA ARG A 108 25.19 30.75 -3.20
C ARG A 108 25.57 31.06 -1.74
N ALA A 109 25.45 30.10 -0.83
CA ALA A 109 25.82 30.27 0.58
C ALA A 109 27.33 30.52 0.76
N ALA A 110 28.19 29.90 -0.05
CA ALA A 110 29.63 30.14 -0.03
C ALA A 110 29.99 31.58 -0.43
N ILE A 111 29.31 32.15 -1.43
CA ILE A 111 29.50 33.53 -1.88
C ILE A 111 29.02 34.54 -0.81
N GLY A 112 27.92 34.23 -0.12
CA GLY A 112 27.38 35.08 0.96
C GLY A 112 28.33 35.23 2.16
N LYS A 113 29.03 34.16 2.55
CA LYS A 113 29.99 34.18 3.67
C LYS A 113 31.22 35.07 3.43
N ALA A 114 31.57 35.35 2.18
CA ALA A 114 32.67 36.27 1.86
C ALA A 114 32.30 37.76 2.04
N ARG A 115 31.00 38.11 2.06
CA ARG A 115 30.55 39.52 2.16
C ARG A 115 30.21 39.99 3.58
N THR A 116 29.96 39.08 4.53
CA THR A 116 29.58 39.46 5.91
C THR A 116 30.77 39.57 6.88
N GLY A 117 32.01 39.42 6.40
CA GLY A 117 33.22 39.52 7.23
C GLY A 117 33.81 40.93 7.40
N SER A 118 33.17 42.00 6.89
CA SER A 118 33.84 43.32 6.82
C SER A 118 32.96 44.54 7.15
N THR A 119 32.00 44.42 8.06
CA THR A 119 31.34 45.58 8.70
C THR A 119 30.95 45.17 10.13
N SER A 120 31.06 45.92 11.20
CA SER A 120 31.63 47.24 11.51
C SER A 120 31.42 47.37 13.03
N THR A 121 32.47 47.49 13.84
CA THR A 121 32.36 47.88 15.26
C THR A 121 32.26 49.39 15.41
N VAL A 122 31.41 50.05 14.62
CA VAL A 122 31.28 51.51 14.66
C VAL A 122 29.82 51.90 14.48
N PHE A 123 29.35 52.79 15.36
CA PHE A 123 28.07 53.49 15.39
C PHE A 123 26.91 52.79 16.12
N ALA A 124 27.04 52.74 17.45
CA ALA A 124 25.91 52.92 18.34
C ALA A 124 25.83 54.42 18.71
N ASP A 125 25.35 55.26 17.80
CA ASP A 125 24.99 56.67 18.05
C ASP A 125 24.48 57.28 16.72
N ASP A 126 23.21 57.04 16.36
CA ASP A 126 22.41 57.95 15.51
C ASP A 126 20.96 57.42 15.40
N LEU A 127 20.32 57.25 16.56
CA LEU A 127 18.87 57.19 16.68
C LEU A 127 18.39 58.64 16.70
N GLU A 128 18.05 59.25 15.54
CA GLU A 128 17.15 60.42 15.40
C GLU A 128 17.29 61.08 14.01
N ARG A 129 16.75 60.47 12.95
CA ARG A 129 16.15 61.21 11.81
C ARG A 129 15.61 60.30 10.73
N GLY A 130 14.34 60.49 10.39
CA GLY A 130 13.74 59.94 9.17
C GLY A 130 12.36 59.38 9.41
N GLU A 131 11.45 60.24 9.89
CA GLU A 131 10.03 60.09 9.62
C GLU A 131 9.81 60.21 8.09
N ASP A 132 8.82 59.47 7.58
CA ASP A 132 8.16 59.67 6.28
C ASP A 132 8.83 59.11 5.01
N GLU A 133 8.91 57.78 4.89
CA GLU A 133 8.71 57.14 3.58
C GLU A 133 7.54 56.16 3.68
N GLU A 134 6.37 56.61 3.22
CA GLU A 134 5.19 55.77 3.04
C GLU A 134 5.52 54.58 2.12
N PRO A 135 5.24 53.33 2.53
CA PRO A 135 5.45 52.19 1.68
C PRO A 135 4.56 52.28 0.44
N PRO A 136 5.05 51.88 -0.75
CA PRO A 136 4.26 51.93 -1.97
C PRO A 136 3.00 51.06 -1.81
N GLU A 137 1.84 51.68 -2.04
CA GLU A 137 0.56 51.01 -2.09
C GLU A 137 0.60 49.89 -3.14
N VAL A 138 0.81 48.66 -2.68
CA VAL A 138 0.58 47.44 -3.45
C VAL A 138 -0.92 47.33 -3.70
N LYS A 139 -1.37 47.86 -4.83
CA LYS A 139 -2.71 47.63 -5.36
C LYS A 139 -2.88 46.12 -5.56
N SER A 140 -3.58 45.47 -4.64
CA SER A 140 -3.94 44.05 -4.75
C SER A 140 -4.95 43.90 -5.90
N VAL A 141 -4.47 43.55 -7.09
CA VAL A 141 -5.32 43.37 -8.30
C VAL A 141 -5.88 41.95 -8.39
N MET A 142 -6.18 41.33 -7.25
CA MET A 142 -6.98 40.10 -7.24
C MET A 142 -8.21 40.39 -6.39
N ASP A 143 -9.25 40.89 -7.05
CA ASP A 143 -10.60 40.78 -6.52
C ASP A 143 -10.82 39.31 -6.15
N PRO A 144 -11.14 38.98 -4.89
CA PRO A 144 -11.46 37.62 -4.52
C PRO A 144 -12.64 37.20 -5.38
N VAL A 145 -12.42 36.23 -6.27
CA VAL A 145 -13.51 35.55 -6.95
C VAL A 145 -14.29 34.89 -5.82
N GLU A 146 -15.44 35.49 -5.47
CA GLU A 146 -16.44 34.87 -4.62
C GLU A 146 -16.97 33.66 -5.39
N VAL A 147 -16.24 32.55 -5.27
CA VAL A 147 -16.76 31.25 -5.64
C VAL A 147 -17.80 30.94 -4.56
N GLU A 148 -19.06 31.24 -4.87
CA GLU A 148 -20.19 30.75 -4.11
C GLU A 148 -20.16 29.22 -4.20
N TYR A 149 -19.55 28.57 -3.22
CA TYR A 149 -19.70 27.14 -3.03
C TYR A 149 -21.11 26.93 -2.51
N GLU A 150 -22.03 26.55 -3.39
CA GLU A 150 -23.31 26.02 -2.95
C GLU A 150 -23.00 24.77 -2.10
N GLU A 151 -23.19 24.89 -0.79
CA GLU A 151 -23.15 23.76 0.13
C GLU A 151 -24.22 22.77 -0.34
N GLY A 152 -23.77 21.77 -1.10
CA GLY A 152 -24.63 20.69 -1.57
C GLY A 152 -25.31 20.02 -0.38
N PRO A 153 -26.49 19.42 -0.58
CA PRO A 153 -27.21 18.78 0.52
C PRO A 153 -26.30 17.76 1.19
N GLU A 154 -25.95 18.01 2.46
CA GLU A 154 -25.19 17.08 3.28
C GLU A 154 -25.95 15.76 3.31
N LYS A 155 -25.51 14.79 2.51
CA LYS A 155 -26.05 13.45 2.54
C LYS A 155 -25.74 12.89 3.93
N ASP A 156 -26.77 12.39 4.59
CA ASP A 156 -26.65 11.78 5.91
C ASP A 156 -25.67 10.59 5.84
N THR A 157 -24.52 10.71 6.50
CA THR A 157 -23.47 9.68 6.53
C THR A 157 -24.01 8.33 6.99
N SER A 158 -25.05 8.34 7.82
CA SER A 158 -25.77 7.14 8.27
C SER A 158 -26.40 6.38 7.10
N GLN A 159 -26.93 7.09 6.10
CA GLN A 159 -27.53 6.50 4.91
C GLN A 159 -26.45 5.89 4.00
N MET A 160 -25.32 6.58 3.82
CA MET A 160 -24.18 6.07 3.05
C MET A 160 -23.63 4.77 3.63
N ILE A 161 -23.37 4.75 4.95
CA ILE A 161 -22.86 3.56 5.65
C ILE A 161 -23.84 2.40 5.50
N LYS A 162 -25.14 2.67 5.66
CA LYS A 162 -26.18 1.65 5.51
C LYS A 162 -26.23 1.08 4.10
N GLU A 163 -26.06 1.91 3.07
CA GLU A 163 -26.03 1.45 1.68
C GLU A 163 -24.77 0.63 1.37
N LEU A 164 -23.58 1.13 1.75
CA LEU A 164 -22.31 0.43 1.55
C LEU A 164 -22.23 -0.90 2.31
N SER A 165 -22.87 -0.99 3.48
CA SER A 165 -22.94 -2.24 4.26
C SER A 165 -23.74 -3.36 3.58
N GLN A 166 -24.51 -3.05 2.53
CA GLN A 166 -25.22 -4.07 1.74
C GLN A 166 -24.26 -4.84 0.81
N LEU A 167 -23.05 -4.34 0.60
CA LEU A 167 -22.04 -5.03 -0.20
C LEU A 167 -21.53 -6.26 0.54
N LYS A 168 -21.52 -7.40 -0.15
CA LYS A 168 -21.07 -8.67 0.39
C LYS A 168 -19.64 -8.56 0.92
N GLY A 169 -19.45 -8.82 2.22
CA GLY A 169 -18.15 -8.77 2.88
C GLY A 169 -17.78 -7.44 3.53
N ILE A 170 -18.63 -6.41 3.41
CA ILE A 170 -18.45 -5.11 4.06
C ILE A 170 -19.37 -5.05 5.29
N GLY A 171 -18.76 -5.04 6.48
CA GLY A 171 -19.48 -4.72 7.72
C GLY A 171 -19.55 -3.21 7.97
N GLY A 172 -20.35 -2.77 8.93
CA GLY A 172 -20.53 -1.34 9.25
C GLY A 172 -19.22 -0.58 9.45
N SER A 173 -18.28 -1.13 10.22
CA SER A 173 -16.97 -0.50 10.47
C SER A 173 -16.11 -0.35 9.21
N ARG A 174 -16.29 -1.23 8.21
CA ARG A 174 -15.59 -1.10 6.92
C ARG A 174 -16.28 -0.08 6.02
N ALA A 175 -17.61 -0.04 6.04
CA ALA A 175 -18.38 0.96 5.32
C ALA A 175 -18.05 2.38 5.80
N GLU A 176 -17.92 2.58 7.10
CA GLU A 176 -17.45 3.84 7.70
C GLU A 176 -16.07 4.25 7.17
N GLY A 177 -15.10 3.32 7.17
CA GLY A 177 -13.77 3.57 6.60
C GLY A 177 -13.76 3.81 5.08
N LEU A 178 -14.81 3.46 4.34
CA LEU A 178 -14.96 3.82 2.93
C LEU A 178 -15.50 5.24 2.77
N VAL A 179 -16.44 5.65 3.62
CA VAL A 179 -16.93 7.03 3.67
C VAL A 179 -15.80 7.99 4.03
N ASP A 180 -14.93 7.63 4.98
CA ASP A 180 -13.73 8.41 5.33
C ASP A 180 -12.75 8.58 4.16
N LEU A 181 -12.78 7.66 3.19
CA LEU A 181 -11.99 7.72 1.95
C LEU A 181 -12.69 8.49 0.82
N GLY A 182 -13.86 9.08 1.08
CA GLY A 182 -14.65 9.82 0.11
C GLY A 182 -15.50 8.95 -0.82
N ILE A 183 -15.75 7.69 -0.45
CA ILE A 183 -16.62 6.79 -1.21
C ILE A 183 -18.02 6.89 -0.59
N GLU A 184 -18.90 7.62 -1.27
CA GLU A 184 -20.23 7.94 -0.75
C GLU A 184 -21.32 7.00 -1.27
N SER A 185 -21.07 6.31 -2.38
CA SER A 185 -22.08 5.51 -3.09
C SER A 185 -21.54 4.17 -3.61
N ILE A 186 -22.46 3.27 -3.98
CA ILE A 186 -22.14 1.99 -4.64
C ILE A 186 -21.52 2.23 -6.03
N ASP A 187 -21.89 3.32 -6.70
CA ASP A 187 -21.31 3.73 -7.98
C ASP A 187 -19.82 4.05 -7.83
N ASP A 188 -19.47 4.83 -6.80
CA ASP A 188 -18.08 5.20 -6.51
C ASP A 188 -17.21 3.95 -6.28
N VAL A 189 -17.74 2.92 -5.61
CA VAL A 189 -17.02 1.66 -5.38
C VAL A 189 -16.55 1.01 -6.68
N ILE A 190 -17.29 1.18 -7.77
CA ILE A 190 -16.95 0.61 -9.09
C ILE A 190 -15.87 1.43 -9.80
N GLU A 191 -15.93 2.75 -9.68
CA GLU A 191 -14.97 3.67 -10.32
C GLU A 191 -13.65 3.76 -9.55
N VAL A 192 -13.67 3.48 -8.24
CA VAL A 192 -12.50 3.54 -7.39
C VAL A 192 -11.43 2.57 -7.88
N ARG A 193 -10.27 3.14 -8.25
CA ARG A 193 -9.03 2.38 -8.44
C ARG A 193 -8.65 1.71 -7.13
N LEU A 194 -8.32 0.41 -7.19
CA LEU A 194 -7.91 -0.39 -6.03
C LEU A 194 -6.53 0.06 -5.51
N THR A 195 -6.47 1.21 -4.85
CA THR A 195 -5.26 1.66 -4.15
C THR A 195 -5.01 0.82 -2.90
N SER A 196 -3.79 0.87 -2.36
CA SER A 196 -3.43 0.13 -1.13
C SER A 196 -4.32 0.50 0.07
N ALA A 197 -4.72 1.78 0.20
CA ALA A 197 -5.64 2.26 1.23
C ALA A 197 -7.04 1.63 1.09
N VAL A 198 -7.56 1.62 -0.14
CA VAL A 198 -8.85 1.00 -0.47
C VAL A 198 -8.79 -0.51 -0.21
N LYS A 199 -7.76 -1.20 -0.72
CA LYS A 199 -7.54 -2.64 -0.46
C LYS A 199 -7.53 -2.94 1.04
N LYS A 200 -6.91 -2.09 1.85
CA LYS A 200 -6.87 -2.23 3.32
C LYS A 200 -8.27 -2.05 3.92
N ALA A 201 -9.05 -1.06 3.49
CA ALA A 201 -10.43 -0.84 3.96
C ALA A 201 -11.35 -2.04 3.66
N PHE A 202 -11.20 -2.66 2.49
CA PHE A 202 -11.93 -3.88 2.12
C PHE A 202 -11.40 -5.16 2.80
N GLY A 203 -10.28 -5.10 3.51
CA GLY A 203 -9.63 -6.25 4.15
C GLY A 203 -8.97 -7.20 3.16
N GLY A 204 -8.41 -6.66 2.07
CA GLY A 204 -7.65 -7.38 1.06
C GLY A 204 -8.14 -7.13 -0.37
N GLU A 205 -7.29 -7.41 -1.36
CA GLU A 205 -7.59 -7.21 -2.78
C GLU A 205 -8.73 -8.10 -3.27
N LEU A 206 -8.75 -9.37 -2.84
CA LEU A 206 -9.75 -10.35 -3.27
C LEU A 206 -11.16 -9.91 -2.86
N ARG A 207 -11.30 -9.40 -1.62
CA ARG A 207 -12.56 -8.88 -1.09
C ARG A 207 -13.00 -7.60 -1.79
N ALA A 208 -12.05 -6.71 -2.12
CA ALA A 208 -12.36 -5.50 -2.87
C ALA A 208 -12.91 -5.83 -4.27
N LYS A 209 -12.29 -6.79 -4.98
CA LYS A 209 -12.78 -7.29 -6.28
C LYS A 209 -14.16 -7.94 -6.17
N GLU A 210 -14.41 -8.74 -5.12
CA GLU A 210 -15.72 -9.36 -4.90
C GLU A 210 -16.81 -8.30 -4.61
N ALA A 211 -16.48 -7.29 -3.81
CA ALA A 211 -17.37 -6.17 -3.52
C ALA A 211 -17.70 -5.36 -4.78
N GLN A 212 -16.72 -5.07 -5.65
CA GLN A 212 -16.96 -4.41 -6.94
C GLN A 212 -17.87 -5.25 -7.86
N LYS A 213 -17.66 -6.57 -7.91
CA LYS A 213 -18.53 -7.48 -8.68
C LYS A 213 -19.95 -7.54 -8.11
N HIS A 214 -20.10 -7.36 -6.80
CA HIS A 214 -21.40 -7.29 -6.15
C HIS A 214 -22.09 -5.95 -6.42
N ALA A 215 -21.37 -4.83 -6.29
CA ALA A 215 -21.84 -3.48 -6.63
C ALA A 215 -22.40 -3.41 -8.06
N LYS A 216 -21.66 -3.93 -9.04
CA LYS A 216 -22.12 -4.02 -10.45
C LYS A 216 -23.43 -4.80 -10.61
N ARG A 217 -23.65 -5.84 -9.81
CA ARG A 217 -24.90 -6.60 -9.83
C ARG A 217 -26.06 -5.78 -9.26
N ILE A 218 -25.85 -5.11 -8.14
CA ILE A 218 -26.87 -4.24 -7.53
C ILE A 218 -27.31 -3.15 -8.51
N LEU A 219 -26.38 -2.47 -9.17
CA LEU A 219 -26.72 -1.43 -10.14
C LEU A 219 -27.47 -1.96 -11.36
N LYS A 220 -27.08 -3.15 -11.82
CA LYS A 220 -27.77 -3.84 -12.92
C LYS A 220 -29.22 -4.17 -12.53
N ASP A 221 -29.43 -4.65 -11.30
CA ASP A 221 -30.76 -4.98 -10.79
C ASP A 221 -31.63 -3.72 -10.57
N ARG A 222 -31.00 -2.57 -10.26
CA ARG A 222 -31.67 -1.25 -10.17
C ARG A 222 -31.97 -0.61 -11.54
N GLY A 223 -31.47 -1.17 -12.64
CA GLY A 223 -31.62 -0.60 -13.98
C GLY A 223 -30.79 0.67 -14.22
N GLN A 224 -29.71 0.85 -13.44
CA GLN A 224 -28.81 2.00 -13.52
C GLN A 224 -27.47 1.68 -14.23
N ALA A 225 -27.33 0.47 -14.78
CA ALA A 225 -26.11 -0.02 -15.43
C ALA A 225 -26.12 0.10 -16.96
#